data_AF-A0A8B7DZA7-F1
#
_entry.id   AF-A0A8B7DZA7-F1
#
_cell.length_a   1.000
_cell.length_b   1.000
_cell.length_c   1.000
_cell.angle_alpha   90.00
_cell.angle_beta   90.00
_cell.angle_gamma   90.00
#
_symmetry.space_group_name_H-M   'P 1'
#
loop_
_entity.id
_entity.type
_entity.pdbx_description
1 polymer ?
#
loop_
_entity_poly.entity_id
_entity_poly.type
_entity_poly.pdbx_seq_one_letter_code
_entity_poly.pdbx_strand_id
1 'polypeptide(L)'
;MASIIGLPNYILSTSIFNHPVGLKGDWLCKLFTGYFWLFFFLETSVFLLVYIAFERRKAILFPLNNQNNEGSNLKVVIIFLLVILAFTIEVPTINGLMYDVKNNNVGNFCKYKYSFTQSIFIYLAVLTMDSIIPAIIILFCYYQITSSLKKSCLFLKSRNLYDIQSTNTNKTSSILGSKFKTIGTLKIVNIVFFACIVPNNLFYFLYHAGFRDLHWTSNVFQIGMLVRFSNVCINPFIYSIRSNQFKKNFWFVYYSRIRSKSNYELKL
;
A
#
# COMPACT_ATOMS: atom_id res chain seq x y z
N MET A 1 8.22 -5.72 -5.03
CA MET A 1 8.61 -6.94 -4.28
C MET A 1 7.51 -7.99 -4.31
N ALA A 2 6.25 -7.66 -3.97
CA ALA A 2 5.15 -8.63 -4.04
C ALA A 2 4.96 -9.29 -5.44
N SER A 3 5.08 -8.54 -6.53
CA SER A 3 4.99 -9.09 -7.90
C SER A 3 6.10 -10.11 -8.25
N ILE A 4 7.27 -10.01 -7.60
CA ILE A 4 8.41 -10.93 -7.81
C ILE A 4 8.19 -12.23 -7.05
N ILE A 5 7.51 -12.17 -5.90
CA ILE A 5 7.23 -13.33 -5.02
C ILE A 5 5.92 -14.03 -5.41
N GLY A 6 5.01 -13.34 -6.09
CA GLY A 6 3.74 -13.89 -6.55
C GLY A 6 3.89 -15.07 -7.53
N LEU A 7 4.82 -14.98 -8.48
CA LEU A 7 5.03 -16.03 -9.48
C LEU A 7 5.63 -17.32 -8.87
N PRO A 8 6.69 -17.27 -8.04
CA PRO A 8 7.15 -18.44 -7.29
C PRO A 8 6.06 -19.06 -6.40
N ASN A 9 5.28 -18.25 -5.68
CA ASN A 9 4.19 -18.78 -4.84
C ASN A 9 3.10 -19.46 -5.67
N TYR A 10 2.78 -18.93 -6.86
CA TYR A 10 1.86 -19.59 -7.77
C TYR A 10 2.41 -20.92 -8.28
N ILE A 11 3.70 -20.99 -8.64
CA ILE A 11 4.34 -22.25 -9.08
C ILE A 11 4.38 -23.27 -7.95
N LEU A 12 4.73 -22.85 -6.73
CA LEU A 12 4.72 -23.69 -5.53
C LEU A 12 3.31 -24.13 -5.12
N SER A 13 2.29 -23.45 -5.63
CA SER A 13 0.87 -23.79 -5.44
C SER A 13 0.40 -24.90 -6.39
N THR A 14 1.14 -25.18 -7.47
CA THR A 14 0.75 -26.13 -8.53
C THR A 14 1.05 -27.60 -8.18
N SER A 15 0.38 -28.54 -8.85
CA SER A 15 0.62 -29.99 -8.72
C SER A 15 2.02 -30.45 -9.13
N ILE A 16 2.81 -29.57 -9.77
CA ILE A 16 4.18 -29.83 -10.20
C ILE A 16 5.14 -29.83 -9.00
N PHE A 17 4.79 -29.12 -7.92
CA PHE A 17 5.63 -28.99 -6.76
C PHE A 17 5.23 -29.98 -5.66
N ASN A 18 6.12 -30.93 -5.36
CA ASN A 18 5.95 -31.85 -4.24
C ASN A 18 6.29 -31.15 -2.92
N HIS A 19 5.25 -30.77 -2.18
CA HIS A 19 5.42 -30.11 -0.90
C HIS A 19 6.06 -31.05 0.14
N PRO A 20 7.17 -30.66 0.79
CA PRO A 20 7.81 -31.50 1.80
C PRO A 20 6.90 -31.71 3.01
N VAL A 21 7.08 -32.84 3.69
CA VAL A 21 6.33 -33.22 4.90
C VAL A 21 7.12 -32.90 6.18
N GLY A 22 6.40 -32.79 7.30
CA GLY A 22 6.97 -32.51 8.62
C GLY A 22 7.50 -31.07 8.75
N LEU A 23 8.56 -30.89 9.55
CA LEU A 23 9.12 -29.56 9.86
C LEU A 23 9.51 -28.75 8.62
N LYS A 24 10.05 -29.40 7.59
CA LYS A 24 10.42 -28.73 6.32
C LYS A 24 9.19 -28.21 5.58
N GLY A 25 8.09 -28.98 5.62
CA GLY A 25 6.78 -28.55 5.13
C GLY A 25 6.25 -27.34 5.87
N ASP A 26 6.28 -27.37 7.20
CA ASP A 26 5.79 -26.27 8.01
C ASP A 26 6.55 -24.96 7.74
N TRP A 27 7.88 -25.02 7.60
CA TRP A 27 8.68 -23.85 7.26
C TRP A 27 8.39 -23.32 5.85
N LEU A 28 8.19 -24.20 4.87
CA LEU A 28 7.82 -23.80 3.52
C LEU A 28 6.43 -23.14 3.49
N CYS A 29 5.49 -23.72 4.24
CA CYS A 29 4.15 -23.18 4.48
C CYS A 29 4.20 -21.79 5.09
N LYS A 30 4.98 -21.62 6.15
CA LYS A 30 5.10 -20.34 6.85
C LYS A 30 5.71 -19.24 6.00
N LEU A 31 6.73 -19.53 5.20
CA LEU A 31 7.50 -18.51 4.51
C LEU A 31 7.03 -18.26 3.07
N PHE A 32 6.51 -19.27 2.38
CA PHE A 32 6.23 -19.19 0.94
C PHE A 32 4.81 -19.60 0.60
N THR A 33 4.45 -20.88 0.77
CA THR A 33 3.16 -21.41 0.28
C THR A 33 1.95 -20.90 1.06
N GLY A 34 2.14 -20.37 2.27
CA GLY A 34 1.16 -19.63 3.06
C GLY A 34 1.16 -18.11 2.84
N TYR A 35 1.84 -17.63 1.78
CA TYR A 35 1.80 -16.24 1.30
C TYR A 35 2.36 -15.16 2.24
N PHE A 36 3.03 -15.51 3.35
CA PHE A 36 3.53 -14.56 4.35
C PHE A 36 4.18 -13.30 3.76
N TRP A 37 5.21 -13.44 2.92
CA TRP A 37 5.91 -12.28 2.36
C TRP A 37 4.98 -11.35 1.57
N LEU A 38 3.99 -11.90 0.87
CA LEU A 38 3.03 -11.11 0.10
C LEU A 38 2.14 -10.29 1.03
N PHE A 39 1.62 -10.90 2.10
CA PHE A 39 0.82 -10.21 3.12
C PHE A 39 1.64 -9.13 3.83
N PHE A 40 2.88 -9.45 4.25
CA PHE A 40 3.81 -8.50 4.86
C PHE A 40 4.10 -7.28 3.98
N PHE A 41 4.39 -7.47 2.68
CA PHE A 41 4.65 -6.34 1.78
C PHE A 41 3.40 -5.50 1.50
N LEU A 42 2.22 -6.13 1.49
CA LEU A 42 0.95 -5.42 1.36
C LEU A 42 0.67 -4.55 2.59
N GLU A 43 0.84 -5.09 3.79
CA GLU A 43 0.65 -4.35 5.04
C GLU A 43 1.66 -3.20 5.17
N THR A 44 2.94 -3.47 4.86
CA THR A 44 3.97 -2.43 4.81
C THR A 44 3.55 -1.31 3.85
N SER A 45 2.97 -1.65 2.68
CA SER A 45 2.47 -0.65 1.74
C SER A 45 1.35 0.19 2.34
N VAL A 46 0.46 -0.37 3.15
CA VAL A 46 -0.61 0.37 3.82
C VAL A 46 -0.05 1.39 4.80
N PHE A 47 0.90 0.98 5.66
CA PHE A 47 1.53 1.90 6.59
C PHE A 47 2.31 3.02 5.89
N LEU A 48 2.96 2.72 4.77
CA LEU A 48 3.59 3.74 3.94
C LEU A 48 2.58 4.72 3.33
N LEU A 49 1.40 4.26 2.91
CA LEU A 49 0.33 5.14 2.43
C LEU A 49 -0.17 6.10 3.52
N VAL A 50 -0.34 5.59 4.75
CA VAL A 50 -0.68 6.40 5.92
C VAL A 50 0.39 7.45 6.20
N TYR A 51 1.66 7.05 6.19
CA TYR A 51 2.79 7.97 6.39
C TYR A 51 2.83 9.07 5.31
N ILE A 52 2.65 8.69 4.03
CA ILE A 52 2.57 9.65 2.93
C ILE A 52 1.40 10.61 3.14
N ALA A 53 0.22 10.14 3.57
CA ALA A 53 -0.92 11.00 3.84
C ALA A 53 -0.61 12.03 4.94
N PHE A 54 0.10 11.62 6.01
CA PHE A 54 0.57 12.52 7.07
C PHE A 54 1.58 13.55 6.56
N GLU A 55 2.61 13.13 5.81
CA GLU A 55 3.58 14.06 5.22
C GLU A 55 2.89 15.09 4.32
N ARG A 56 1.94 14.65 3.49
CA ARG A 56 1.15 15.56 2.63
C ARG A 56 0.31 16.52 3.44
N ARG A 57 -0.33 16.04 4.50
CA ARG A 57 -1.11 16.89 5.42
C ARG A 57 -0.23 17.96 6.05
N LYS A 58 0.92 17.58 6.60
CA LYS A 58 1.89 18.52 7.21
C LYS A 58 2.37 19.56 6.22
N ALA A 59 2.79 19.14 5.03
CA ALA A 59 3.31 20.03 3.98
C ALA A 59 2.26 21.02 3.45
N ILE A 60 0.97 20.64 3.42
CA ILE A 60 -0.10 21.49 2.90
C ILE A 60 -0.61 22.47 3.97
N LEU A 61 -0.83 21.99 5.20
CA LEU A 61 -1.40 22.77 6.30
C LEU A 61 -0.40 23.70 6.98
N PHE A 62 0.87 23.28 7.10
CA PHE A 62 1.91 24.00 7.83
C PHE A 62 3.12 24.32 6.94
N PRO A 63 2.96 25.19 5.93
CA PRO A 63 4.04 25.48 4.98
C PRO A 63 5.27 26.17 5.62
N LEU A 64 5.07 26.95 6.69
CA LEU A 64 6.14 27.71 7.37
C LEU A 64 6.90 26.88 8.41
N ASN A 65 6.23 25.94 9.09
CA ASN A 65 6.86 25.08 10.10
C ASN A 65 7.69 23.94 9.49
N ASN A 66 7.63 23.77 8.16
CA ASN A 66 8.33 22.73 7.41
C ASN A 66 9.69 23.19 6.84
N GLN A 67 10.13 24.43 7.15
CA GLN A 67 11.53 24.84 6.90
C GLN A 67 12.51 24.23 7.91
N ASN A 68 12.01 23.71 9.03
CA ASN A 68 12.75 22.74 9.83
C ASN A 68 12.70 21.41 9.08
N ASN A 69 13.63 21.24 8.14
CA ASN A 69 13.86 19.98 7.42
C ASN A 69 13.97 18.86 8.45
N GLU A 70 12.93 18.06 8.62
CA GLU A 70 13.10 16.72 9.18
C GLU A 70 14.18 16.06 8.32
N GLY A 71 15.34 15.80 8.92
CA GLY A 71 16.47 15.23 8.21
C GLY A 71 16.05 13.94 7.51
N SER A 72 16.62 13.67 6.33
CA SER A 72 16.40 12.42 5.59
C SER A 72 16.54 11.18 6.49
N ASN A 73 17.42 11.26 7.49
CA ASN A 73 17.66 10.22 8.49
C ASN A 73 16.41 9.91 9.34
N LEU A 74 15.66 10.91 9.79
CA LEU A 74 14.45 10.68 10.59
C LEU A 74 13.38 9.94 9.78
N LYS A 75 13.23 10.30 8.50
CA LYS A 75 12.27 9.63 7.60
C LYS A 75 12.63 8.17 7.37
N VAL A 76 13.93 7.87 7.19
CA VAL A 76 14.43 6.49 7.07
C VAL A 76 14.16 5.70 8.34
N VAL A 77 14.39 6.30 9.52
CA VAL A 77 14.07 5.66 10.82
C VAL A 77 12.57 5.38 10.93
N ILE A 78 11.71 6.34 10.59
CA ILE A 78 10.25 6.13 10.63
C ILE A 78 9.84 4.99 9.68
N ILE A 79 10.34 4.99 8.44
CA ILE A 79 10.06 3.91 7.49
C ILE A 79 10.51 2.55 8.04
N PHE A 80 11.71 2.49 8.63
CA PHE A 80 12.22 1.26 9.24
C PHE A 80 11.34 0.78 10.40
N LEU A 81 10.87 1.69 11.26
CA LEU A 81 9.94 1.36 12.34
C LEU A 81 8.58 0.86 11.82
N LEU A 82 8.06 1.44 10.73
CA LEU A 82 6.82 0.95 10.10
C LEU A 82 6.98 -0.46 9.52
N VAL A 83 8.15 -0.79 8.97
CA VAL A 83 8.47 -2.14 8.48
C VAL A 83 8.52 -3.14 9.63
N ILE A 84 9.16 -2.77 10.76
CA ILE A 84 9.16 -3.61 11.97
C ILE A 84 7.74 -3.82 12.50
N LEU A 85 6.92 -2.77 12.50
CA LEU A 85 5.53 -2.83 12.93
C LEU A 85 4.73 -3.84 12.08
N ALA A 86 4.83 -3.76 10.75
CA ALA A 86 4.18 -4.72 9.85
C ALA A 86 4.65 -6.15 10.11
N PHE A 87 5.97 -6.34 10.28
CA PHE A 87 6.49 -7.68 10.60
C PHE A 87 5.90 -8.23 11.91
N THR A 88 5.78 -7.37 12.92
CA THR A 88 5.26 -7.73 14.25
C THR A 88 3.79 -8.17 14.20
N ILE A 89 2.97 -7.49 13.38
CA ILE A 89 1.54 -7.80 13.24
C ILE A 89 1.33 -9.12 12.48
N GLU A 90 2.21 -9.46 11.54
CA GLU A 90 2.15 -10.74 10.81
C GLU A 90 2.74 -11.93 11.60
N VAL A 91 3.54 -11.72 12.65
CA VAL A 91 4.12 -12.85 13.41
C VAL A 91 3.07 -13.86 13.92
N PRO A 92 1.92 -13.44 14.51
CA PRO A 92 0.86 -14.35 14.89
C PRO A 92 0.28 -15.14 13.71
N THR A 93 0.10 -14.53 12.54
CA THR A 93 -0.49 -15.20 11.37
C THR A 93 0.41 -16.34 10.87
N ILE A 94 1.72 -16.09 10.78
CA ILE A 94 2.74 -17.09 10.38
C ILE A 94 2.83 -18.22 11.40
N ASN A 95 2.90 -17.89 12.69
CA ASN A 95 3.06 -18.90 13.73
C ASN A 95 1.88 -19.88 13.79
N GLY A 96 0.72 -19.44 13.31
CA GLY A 96 -0.49 -20.24 13.17
C GLY A 96 -0.48 -21.23 12.02
N LEU A 97 0.37 -21.04 11.01
CA LEU A 97 0.40 -21.87 9.81
C LEU A 97 1.15 -23.18 10.04
N MET A 98 0.55 -24.28 9.60
CA MET A 98 1.16 -25.61 9.53
C MET A 98 0.77 -26.31 8.22
N TYR A 99 1.60 -27.24 7.77
CA TYR A 99 1.32 -28.04 6.58
C TYR A 99 0.14 -28.99 6.83
N ASP A 100 -0.84 -29.01 5.91
CA ASP A 100 -1.99 -29.90 5.99
C ASP A 100 -1.78 -31.17 5.17
N VAL A 101 -1.27 -32.20 5.83
CA VAL A 101 -1.05 -33.54 5.24
C VAL A 101 -2.36 -34.17 4.74
N LYS A 102 -3.51 -33.81 5.34
CA LYS A 102 -4.81 -34.47 5.05
C LYS A 102 -5.52 -33.89 3.82
N ASN A 103 -5.30 -32.61 3.50
CA ASN A 103 -5.95 -31.89 2.40
C ASN A 103 -4.92 -31.20 1.50
N ASN A 104 -3.88 -31.93 1.08
CA ASN A 104 -2.76 -31.41 0.29
C ASN A 104 -3.07 -31.11 -1.18
N ASN A 105 -4.28 -30.65 -1.47
CA ASN A 105 -4.70 -30.27 -2.81
C ASN A 105 -3.96 -29.00 -3.26
N VAL A 106 -3.81 -28.85 -4.58
CA VAL A 106 -3.26 -27.66 -5.25
C VAL A 106 -3.82 -26.38 -4.63
N GLY A 107 -2.95 -25.57 -4.03
CA GLY A 107 -3.30 -24.29 -3.40
C GLY A 107 -3.91 -24.35 -2.01
N ASN A 108 -4.01 -25.53 -1.37
CA ASN A 108 -4.50 -25.70 0.00
C ASN A 108 -3.53 -26.50 0.89
N PHE A 109 -2.22 -26.24 0.75
CA PHE A 109 -1.16 -26.95 1.49
C PHE A 109 -1.08 -26.57 2.97
N CYS A 110 -1.67 -25.45 3.36
CA CYS A 110 -1.48 -24.82 4.65
C CYS A 110 -2.80 -24.71 5.41
N LYS A 111 -2.79 -25.11 6.68
CA LYS A 111 -3.90 -24.88 7.61
C LYS A 111 -3.49 -24.08 8.82
N TYR A 112 -4.47 -23.44 9.44
CA TYR A 112 -4.29 -22.74 10.71
C TYR A 112 -4.46 -23.69 11.89
N LYS A 113 -3.51 -23.66 12.84
CA LYS A 113 -3.51 -24.48 14.05
C LYS A 113 -4.25 -23.86 15.23
N TYR A 114 -4.67 -22.61 15.10
CA TYR A 114 -5.30 -21.86 16.18
C TYR A 114 -6.71 -22.36 16.48
N SER A 115 -7.12 -22.21 17.75
CA SER A 115 -8.52 -22.39 18.09
C SER A 115 -9.40 -21.33 17.42
N PHE A 116 -10.70 -21.59 17.36
CA PHE A 116 -11.67 -20.64 16.79
C PHE A 116 -11.56 -19.25 17.43
N THR A 117 -11.52 -19.19 18.77
CA THR A 117 -11.39 -17.94 19.53
C THR A 117 -10.08 -17.22 19.23
N GLN A 118 -8.95 -17.94 19.19
CA GLN A 118 -7.65 -17.35 18.86
C GLN A 118 -7.63 -16.77 17.45
N SER A 119 -8.21 -17.49 16.49
CA SER A 119 -8.31 -17.03 15.10
C SER A 119 -9.10 -15.73 15.01
N ILE A 120 -10.27 -15.64 15.65
CA ILE A 120 -11.06 -14.41 15.68
C ILE A 120 -10.25 -13.24 16.20
N PHE A 121 -9.58 -13.38 17.35
CA PHE A 121 -8.80 -12.29 17.94
C PHE A 121 -7.67 -11.82 17.02
N ILE A 122 -6.92 -12.76 16.43
CA ILE A 122 -5.81 -12.43 15.53
C ILE A 122 -6.32 -11.71 14.29
N TYR A 123 -7.36 -12.24 13.63
CA TYR A 123 -7.86 -11.65 12.38
C TYR A 123 -8.69 -10.39 12.57
N LEU A 124 -9.29 -10.21 13.74
CA LEU A 124 -9.87 -8.93 14.13
C LEU A 124 -8.78 -7.87 14.31
N ALA A 125 -7.66 -8.23 14.94
CA ALA A 125 -6.52 -7.33 15.09
C ALA A 125 -5.93 -6.94 13.73
N VAL A 126 -5.74 -7.90 12.81
CA VAL A 126 -5.30 -7.66 11.43
C VAL A 126 -6.30 -6.76 10.69
N LEU A 127 -7.61 -7.05 10.73
CA LEU A 127 -8.64 -6.20 10.12
C LEU A 127 -8.58 -4.76 10.66
N THR A 128 -8.36 -4.62 11.96
CA THR A 128 -8.32 -3.31 12.61
C THR A 128 -7.07 -2.52 12.21
N MET A 129 -5.89 -3.16 12.23
CA MET A 129 -4.61 -2.52 11.96
C MET A 129 -4.34 -2.28 10.46
N ASP A 130 -4.75 -3.20 9.58
CA ASP A 130 -4.51 -3.11 8.13
C ASP A 130 -5.65 -2.39 7.37
N SER A 131 -6.87 -2.34 7.95
CA SER A 131 -8.01 -1.66 7.30
C SER A 131 -8.56 -0.47 8.09
N ILE A 132 -9.04 -0.68 9.31
CA ILE A 132 -9.87 0.32 10.02
C ILE A 132 -9.05 1.56 10.42
N ILE A 133 -7.92 1.36 11.11
CA ILE A 133 -7.07 2.47 11.57
C ILE A 133 -6.50 3.26 10.37
N PRO A 134 -5.91 2.61 9.35
CA PRO A 134 -5.45 3.31 8.15
C PRO A 134 -6.57 4.08 7.44
N ALA A 135 -7.76 3.48 7.30
CA ALA A 135 -8.92 4.14 6.69
C ALA A 135 -9.27 5.45 7.42
N ILE A 136 -9.39 5.40 8.74
CA ILE A 136 -9.74 6.57 9.56
C ILE A 136 -8.69 7.66 9.38
N ILE A 137 -7.41 7.32 9.50
CA ILE A 137 -6.31 8.28 9.40
C ILE A 137 -6.25 8.92 8.01
N ILE A 138 -6.34 8.10 6.96
CA ILE A 138 -6.27 8.57 5.57
C ILE A 138 -7.46 9.48 5.24
N LEU A 139 -8.68 9.09 5.63
CA LEU A 139 -9.88 9.91 5.45
C LEU A 139 -9.78 11.23 6.22
N PHE A 140 -9.31 11.19 7.47
CA PHE A 140 -9.12 12.38 8.29
C PHE A 140 -8.09 13.33 7.67
N CYS A 141 -6.94 12.81 7.23
CA CYS A 141 -5.93 13.60 6.54
C CYS A 141 -6.49 14.23 5.25
N TYR A 142 -7.20 13.45 4.45
CA TYR A 142 -7.83 13.93 3.22
C TYR A 142 -8.88 15.02 3.48
N TYR A 143 -9.70 14.86 4.51
CA TYR A 143 -10.68 15.84 4.93
C TYR A 143 -10.03 17.16 5.33
N GLN A 144 -9.01 17.13 6.19
CA GLN A 144 -8.29 18.34 6.63
C GLN A 144 -7.64 19.08 5.45
N ILE A 145 -6.96 18.35 4.57
CA ILE A 145 -6.32 18.91 3.38
C ILE A 145 -7.35 19.60 2.48
N THR A 146 -8.46 18.92 2.19
CA THR A 146 -9.51 19.44 1.30
C THR A 146 -10.22 20.65 1.91
N SER A 147 -10.51 20.62 3.22
CA SER A 147 -11.14 21.72 3.95
C SER A 147 -10.25 22.96 3.97
N SER A 148 -8.96 22.80 4.27
CA SER A 148 -7.99 23.90 4.26
C SER A 148 -7.87 24.53 2.87
N LEU A 149 -7.79 23.71 1.81
CA LEU A 149 -7.65 24.22 0.44
C LEU A 149 -8.89 24.94 -0.06
N LYS A 150 -10.09 24.47 0.29
CA LYS A 150 -11.33 25.19 0.02
C LYS A 150 -11.34 26.56 0.72
N LYS A 151 -10.95 26.62 1.99
CA LYS A 151 -10.85 27.89 2.74
C LYS A 151 -9.84 28.85 2.08
N SER A 152 -8.65 28.38 1.71
CA SER A 152 -7.66 29.20 1.00
C SER A 152 -8.17 29.73 -0.34
N CYS A 153 -8.91 28.92 -1.10
CA CYS A 153 -9.48 29.33 -2.38
C CYS A 153 -10.57 30.40 -2.21
N LEU A 154 -11.44 30.25 -1.20
CA LEU A 154 -12.47 31.25 -0.89
C LEU A 154 -11.85 32.58 -0.47
N PHE A 155 -10.81 32.54 0.37
CA PHE A 155 -10.07 33.73 0.79
C PHE A 155 -9.42 34.46 -0.39
N LEU A 156 -8.80 33.72 -1.31
CA LEU A 156 -8.18 34.29 -2.51
C LEU A 156 -9.21 34.84 -3.50
N LYS A 157 -10.37 34.18 -3.67
CA LYS A 157 -11.45 34.68 -4.52
C LYS A 157 -12.05 35.98 -3.96
N SER A 158 -12.23 36.06 -2.64
CA SER A 158 -12.67 37.28 -1.96
C SER A 158 -11.68 38.43 -2.15
N ARG A 159 -10.38 38.15 -2.05
CA ARG A 159 -9.32 39.16 -2.23
C ARG A 159 -9.15 39.63 -3.68
N ASN A 160 -9.23 38.74 -4.66
CA ASN A 160 -9.15 39.10 -6.09
C ASN A 160 -10.38 39.88 -6.58
N LEU A 161 -11.55 39.73 -5.95
CA LEU A 161 -12.71 40.60 -6.24
C LEU A 161 -12.49 42.03 -5.71
N TYR A 162 -11.55 42.22 -4.78
CA TYR A 162 -11.25 43.51 -4.14
C TYR A 162 -10.00 44.18 -4.71
N ASP A 163 -9.12 43.44 -5.40
CA ASP A 163 -7.78 43.89 -5.81
C ASP A 163 -7.58 43.63 -7.32
N ILE A 164 -7.91 44.61 -8.15
CA ILE A 164 -7.89 44.55 -9.63
C ILE A 164 -6.46 44.55 -10.20
N GLN A 165 -5.40 44.72 -9.38
CA GLN A 165 -4.07 45.02 -9.89
C GLN A 165 -2.91 44.31 -9.16
N SER A 166 -2.85 42.97 -9.23
CA SER A 166 -1.74 42.22 -8.63
C SER A 166 -1.07 41.23 -9.60
N THR A 167 0.18 41.53 -9.94
CA THR A 167 1.13 40.69 -10.70
C THR A 167 1.55 39.41 -9.96
N ASN A 168 1.16 39.23 -8.69
CA ASN A 168 1.42 38.02 -7.87
C ASN A 168 0.37 36.90 -8.03
N THR A 169 -0.69 37.14 -8.81
CA THR A 169 -1.77 36.19 -9.08
C THR A 169 -1.28 34.89 -9.74
N ASN A 170 -0.32 34.99 -10.68
CA ASN A 170 0.23 33.85 -11.42
C ASN A 170 1.04 32.87 -10.54
N LYS A 171 1.82 33.38 -9.58
CA LYS A 171 2.60 32.52 -8.67
C LYS A 171 1.69 31.82 -7.66
N THR A 172 0.68 32.53 -7.14
CA THR A 172 -0.30 32.00 -6.19
C THR A 172 -1.23 30.96 -6.82
N SER A 173 -1.68 31.19 -8.06
CA SER A 173 -2.52 30.23 -8.81
C SER A 173 -1.75 28.95 -9.17
N SER A 174 -0.46 29.06 -9.54
CA SER A 174 0.40 27.90 -9.82
C SER A 174 0.65 27.01 -8.59
N ILE A 175 0.88 27.62 -7.42
CA ILE A 175 1.04 26.89 -6.15
C ILE A 175 -0.26 26.17 -5.79
N LEU A 176 -1.41 26.84 -5.91
CA LEU A 176 -2.72 26.25 -5.62
C LEU A 176 -3.02 25.07 -6.57
N GLY A 177 -2.69 25.21 -7.86
CA GLY A 177 -2.79 24.13 -8.85
C GLY A 177 -1.94 22.91 -8.51
N SER A 178 -0.72 23.10 -7.99
CA SER A 178 0.12 21.98 -7.53
C SER A 178 -0.48 21.23 -6.33
N LYS A 179 -1.13 21.96 -5.41
CA LYS A 179 -1.85 21.38 -4.25
C LYS A 179 -3.08 20.59 -4.69
N PHE A 180 -3.84 21.08 -5.68
CA PHE A 180 -4.98 20.34 -6.24
C PHE A 180 -4.58 19.03 -6.95
N LYS A 181 -3.45 19.01 -7.67
CA LYS A 181 -2.90 17.76 -8.24
C LYS A 181 -2.58 16.74 -7.14
N THR A 182 -2.05 17.21 -6.02
CA THR A 182 -1.76 16.38 -4.84
C THR A 182 -3.04 15.81 -4.22
N ILE A 183 -4.10 16.64 -4.03
CA ILE A 183 -5.42 16.15 -3.58
C ILE A 183 -5.98 15.09 -4.54
N GLY A 184 -5.91 15.35 -5.85
CA GLY A 184 -6.42 14.41 -6.85
C GLY A 184 -5.73 13.05 -6.78
N THR A 185 -4.44 13.03 -6.45
CA THR A 185 -3.67 11.80 -6.23
C THR A 185 -4.11 11.10 -4.94
N LEU A 186 -4.27 11.85 -3.84
CA LEU A 186 -4.78 11.31 -2.57
C LEU A 186 -6.20 10.73 -2.70
N LYS A 187 -7.08 11.38 -3.47
CA LYS A 187 -8.42 10.85 -3.75
C LYS A 187 -8.38 9.48 -4.43
N ILE A 188 -7.51 9.31 -5.43
CA ILE A 188 -7.35 8.02 -6.12
C ILE A 188 -6.80 6.96 -5.16
N VAL A 189 -5.76 7.31 -4.39
CA VAL A 189 -5.18 6.41 -3.39
C VAL A 189 -6.25 5.94 -2.39
N ASN A 190 -7.13 6.84 -1.93
CA ASN A 190 -8.23 6.46 -1.04
C ASN A 190 -9.19 5.48 -1.71
N ILE A 191 -9.62 5.75 -2.95
CA ILE A 191 -10.53 4.86 -3.68
C ILE A 191 -9.91 3.47 -3.84
N VAL A 192 -8.63 3.41 -4.23
CA VAL A 192 -7.91 2.14 -4.39
C VAL A 192 -7.76 1.42 -3.06
N PHE A 193 -7.48 2.13 -1.97
CA PHE A 193 -7.42 1.55 -0.64
C PHE A 193 -8.74 0.86 -0.25
N PHE A 194 -9.87 1.57 -0.39
CA PHE A 194 -11.19 1.03 -0.06
C PHE A 194 -11.63 -0.09 -1.00
N ALA A 195 -11.29 -0.03 -2.28
CA ALA A 195 -11.65 -1.06 -3.25
C ALA A 195 -10.78 -2.32 -3.14
N CYS A 196 -9.48 -2.16 -2.87
CA CYS A 196 -8.52 -3.25 -2.94
C CYS A 196 -8.22 -3.93 -1.60
N ILE A 197 -8.26 -3.20 -0.48
CA ILE A 197 -7.78 -3.70 0.82
C ILE A 197 -8.94 -4.12 1.72
N VAL A 198 -9.91 -3.22 1.91
CA VAL A 198 -11.01 -3.42 2.88
C VAL A 198 -11.83 -4.70 2.61
N PRO A 199 -12.26 -5.01 1.37
CA PRO A 199 -13.08 -6.18 1.11
C PRO A 199 -12.33 -7.49 1.40
N ASN A 200 -11.05 -7.57 1.03
CA ASN A 200 -10.25 -8.77 1.28
C ASN A 200 -10.06 -9.03 2.77
N ASN A 201 -9.70 -8.02 3.55
CA ASN A 201 -9.50 -8.18 4.99
C ASN A 201 -10.81 -8.52 5.71
N LEU A 202 -11.94 -7.99 5.23
CA LEU A 202 -13.26 -8.37 5.73
C LEU A 202 -13.56 -9.84 5.42
N PHE A 203 -13.34 -10.31 4.20
CA PHE A 203 -13.54 -11.72 3.84
C PHE A 203 -12.62 -12.66 4.64
N TYR A 204 -11.37 -12.25 4.86
CA TYR A 204 -10.42 -13.01 5.68
C TYR A 204 -10.91 -13.16 7.13
N PHE A 205 -11.40 -12.07 7.72
CA PHE A 205 -12.00 -12.10 9.05
C PHE A 205 -13.25 -12.99 9.08
N LEU A 206 -14.17 -12.84 8.12
CA LEU A 206 -15.41 -13.62 8.07
C LEU A 206 -15.14 -15.14 7.91
N TYR A 207 -14.12 -15.51 7.12
CA TYR A 207 -13.66 -16.90 7.01
C TYR A 207 -13.28 -17.46 8.39
N HIS A 208 -12.46 -16.73 9.16
CA HIS A 208 -12.04 -17.15 10.50
C HIS A 208 -13.13 -17.03 11.57
N ALA A 209 -14.15 -16.20 11.35
CA ALA A 209 -15.34 -16.11 12.18
C ALA A 209 -16.36 -17.25 11.93
N GLY A 210 -16.08 -18.16 11.00
CA GLY A 210 -16.88 -19.37 10.78
C GLY A 210 -18.05 -19.20 9.81
N PHE A 211 -18.03 -18.17 8.95
CA PHE A 211 -19.00 -18.03 7.87
C PHE A 211 -18.81 -19.13 6.83
N ARG A 212 -19.77 -20.06 6.77
CA ARG A 212 -19.65 -21.33 6.03
C ARG A 212 -19.59 -21.20 4.51
N ASP A 213 -20.10 -20.11 3.94
CA ASP A 213 -20.13 -19.90 2.49
C ASP A 213 -18.79 -19.36 1.93
N LEU A 214 -17.84 -19.01 2.80
CA LEU A 214 -16.52 -18.51 2.43
C LEU A 214 -15.51 -19.64 2.59
N HIS A 215 -15.17 -20.31 1.49
CA HIS A 215 -14.05 -21.24 1.45
C HIS A 215 -12.83 -20.56 0.80
N TRP A 216 -11.61 -20.97 1.20
CA TRP A 216 -10.36 -20.47 0.58
C TRP A 216 -10.35 -20.65 -0.95
N THR A 217 -10.93 -21.74 -1.43
CA THR A 217 -11.06 -22.08 -2.85
C THR A 217 -12.22 -21.39 -3.56
N SER A 218 -13.07 -20.66 -2.84
CA SER A 218 -14.21 -19.97 -3.45
C SER A 218 -13.75 -18.87 -4.41
N ASN A 219 -14.48 -18.69 -5.52
CA ASN A 219 -14.19 -17.64 -6.49
C ASN A 219 -14.17 -16.25 -5.86
N VAL A 220 -15.05 -15.99 -4.88
CA VAL A 220 -15.12 -14.71 -4.16
C VAL A 220 -13.82 -14.43 -3.41
N PHE A 221 -13.28 -15.42 -2.70
CA PHE A 221 -12.04 -15.29 -1.96
C PHE A 221 -10.83 -15.11 -2.90
N GLN A 222 -10.77 -15.88 -3.99
CA GLN A 222 -9.70 -15.77 -4.99
C GLN A 222 -9.71 -14.41 -5.71
N ILE A 223 -10.89 -13.92 -6.09
CA ILE A 223 -11.05 -12.57 -6.65
C ILE A 223 -10.62 -11.51 -5.64
N GLY A 224 -11.01 -11.66 -4.37
CA GLY A 224 -10.58 -10.76 -3.28
C GLY A 224 -9.06 -10.69 -3.14
N MET A 225 -8.38 -11.83 -3.19
CA MET A 225 -6.91 -11.88 -3.15
C MET A 225 -6.27 -11.20 -4.37
N LEU A 226 -6.77 -11.44 -5.58
CA LEU A 226 -6.28 -10.78 -6.80
C LEU A 226 -6.46 -9.27 -6.75
N VAL A 227 -7.62 -8.82 -6.27
CA VAL A 227 -7.95 -7.41 -6.06
C VAL A 227 -6.99 -6.77 -5.04
N ARG A 228 -6.66 -7.48 -3.95
CA ARG A 228 -5.67 -7.01 -2.97
C ARG A 228 -4.26 -6.93 -3.56
N PHE A 229 -3.82 -7.94 -4.31
CA PHE A 229 -2.50 -7.92 -4.95
C PHE A 229 -2.36 -6.81 -6.00
N SER A 230 -3.46 -6.45 -6.66
CA SER A 230 -3.48 -5.36 -7.65
C SER A 230 -3.08 -4.01 -7.04
N ASN A 231 -3.28 -3.80 -5.73
CA ASN A 231 -2.84 -2.59 -5.02
C ASN A 231 -1.33 -2.30 -5.22
N VAL A 232 -0.49 -3.35 -5.25
CA VAL A 232 0.96 -3.19 -5.44
C VAL A 232 1.29 -2.65 -6.82
N CYS A 233 0.54 -3.06 -7.84
CA CYS A 233 0.74 -2.59 -9.22
C CYS A 233 0.20 -1.18 -9.41
N ILE A 234 -0.97 -0.87 -8.81
CA ILE A 234 -1.67 0.39 -9.02
C ILE A 234 -0.87 1.59 -8.49
N ASN A 235 -0.17 1.44 -7.36
CA ASN A 235 0.54 2.54 -6.71
C ASN A 235 1.60 3.23 -7.63
N PRO A 236 2.55 2.52 -8.27
CA PRO A 236 3.43 3.09 -9.29
C PRO A 236 2.72 3.78 -10.45
N PHE A 237 1.61 3.22 -10.96
CA PHE A 237 0.83 3.82 -12.05
C PHE A 237 0.18 5.15 -11.63
N ILE A 238 -0.36 5.22 -10.41
CA ILE A 238 -0.92 6.47 -9.87
C ILE A 238 0.16 7.56 -9.87
N TYR A 239 1.35 7.25 -9.34
CA TYR A 239 2.43 8.22 -9.24
C TYR A 239 3.00 8.61 -10.61
N SER A 240 3.15 7.66 -11.53
CA SER A 240 3.68 7.94 -12.87
C SER A 240 2.76 8.82 -13.71
N ILE A 241 1.44 8.68 -13.55
CA ILE A 241 0.45 9.48 -14.28
C ILE A 241 0.30 10.88 -13.67
N ARG A 242 0.33 11.00 -12.34
CA ARG A 242 -0.04 12.25 -11.63
C ARG A 242 1.15 13.13 -11.21
N SER A 243 2.33 12.57 -10.98
CA SER A 243 3.48 13.35 -10.54
C SER A 243 4.30 13.86 -11.71
N ASN A 244 4.19 15.16 -12.01
CA ASN A 244 5.03 15.82 -13.03
C ASN A 244 6.52 15.71 -12.70
N GLN A 245 6.89 15.69 -11.41
CA GLN A 245 8.27 15.50 -10.96
C GLN A 245 8.75 14.07 -11.23
N PHE A 246 7.89 13.07 -11.02
CA PHE A 246 8.21 11.67 -11.32
C PHE A 246 8.40 11.46 -12.82
N LYS A 247 7.52 12.01 -13.66
CA LYS A 247 7.68 11.99 -15.12
C LYS A 247 9.01 12.62 -15.54
N LYS A 248 9.34 13.81 -15.03
CA LYS A 248 10.59 14.52 -15.35
C LYS A 248 11.82 13.70 -14.97
N ASN A 249 11.84 13.11 -13.77
CA ASN A 249 12.94 12.28 -13.30
C ASN A 249 13.06 10.96 -14.07
N PHE A 250 11.93 10.32 -14.41
CA PHE A 250 11.90 9.11 -15.22
C PHE A 250 12.49 9.36 -16.62
N TRP A 251 12.03 10.42 -17.30
CA TRP A 251 12.56 10.81 -18.59
C TRP A 251 14.05 11.20 -18.50
N PHE A 252 14.46 11.91 -17.45
CA PHE A 252 15.88 12.21 -17.23
C PHE A 252 16.73 10.94 -17.16
N VAL A 253 16.35 9.95 -16.37
CA VAL A 253 17.09 8.67 -16.27
C VAL A 253 17.06 7.90 -17.60
N TYR A 254 15.91 7.86 -18.28
CA TYR A 254 15.75 7.21 -19.58
C TYR A 254 16.68 7.82 -20.64
N TYR A 255 16.64 9.15 -20.80
CA TYR A 255 17.51 9.87 -21.73
C TYR A 255 18.99 9.75 -21.36
N SER A 256 19.33 9.75 -20.07
CA SER A 256 20.70 9.55 -19.60
C SER A 256 21.23 8.16 -19.97
N ARG A 257 20.40 7.11 -19.86
CA ARG A 257 20.76 5.74 -20.26
C ARG A 257 20.89 5.58 -21.77
N ILE A 258 20.02 6.22 -22.56
CA ILE A 258 20.13 6.22 -24.03
C ILE A 258 21.42 6.93 -24.47
N ARG A 259 21.71 8.11 -23.90
CA ARG A 259 22.92 8.87 -24.22
C ARG A 259 24.20 8.13 -23.79
N SER A 260 24.16 7.44 -22.66
CA SER A 260 25.20 6.51 -22.24
C SER A 260 25.43 5.43 -23.30
N LYS A 261 24.38 4.71 -23.75
CA LYS A 261 24.49 3.66 -24.78
C LYS A 261 25.03 4.19 -26.12
N SER A 262 24.52 5.33 -26.59
CA SER A 262 24.97 5.95 -27.85
C SER A 262 26.45 6.35 -27.82
N ASN A 263 26.99 6.79 -26.67
CA ASN A 263 28.41 7.10 -26.52
C ASN A 263 29.33 5.86 -26.50
N TYR A 264 28.80 4.66 -26.22
CA TYR A 264 29.56 3.40 -26.33
C TYR A 264 29.56 2.87 -27.77
N GLU A 265 28.51 3.10 -28.55
CA GLU A 265 28.45 2.70 -29.97
C GLU A 265 29.28 3.61 -30.88
N LEU A 266 29.51 4.87 -30.51
CA LEU A 266 30.40 5.81 -31.24
C LEU A 266 31.90 5.64 -30.93
N LYS A 267 32.27 4.70 -30.05
CA LYS A 267 33.66 4.40 -29.66
C LYS A 267 34.14 3.02 -30.13
N LEU A 268 33.33 2.31 -30.92
CA LEU A 268 33.68 1.08 -31.65
C LEU A 268 33.84 1.43 -33.12
#